data_AF-A0A2J8K183-F1
#
_entry.id   AF-A0A2J8K183-F1
#
_cell.length_a   1.000
_cell.length_b   1.000
_cell.length_c   1.000
_cell.angle_alpha   90.00
_cell.angle_beta   90.00
_cell.angle_gamma   90.00
#
_symmetry.space_group_name_H-M   'P 1'
#
loop_
_entity.id
_entity.type
_entity.pdbx_description
1 polymer ?
#
loop_
_entity_poly.entity_id
_entity_poly.type
_entity_poly.pdbx_seq_one_letter_code
_entity_poly.pdbx_strand_id
1 'polypeptide(L)'
;MASGSGDSVTRRSVASQFFTQEEGPGIDGMTTSERVVDLLNQAALITNDSKITVLKQVQELIINKDPTLLDNFLDEIIAFQADKSIEVRKFVIGFIEEACKRDIELLLKLIANLNMLLRDENVNVVKKAILTMTQLYKVALQ
;
A
#
# COMPACT_ATOMS: atom_id res chain seq x y z
N MET A 1 -13.77 -24.43 -69.13
CA MET A 1 -12.55 -24.98 -68.51
C MET A 1 -11.91 -23.82 -67.75
N ALA A 2 -12.15 -23.68 -66.44
CA ALA A 2 -11.29 -24.17 -65.34
C ALA A 2 -9.82 -23.73 -65.55
N SER A 3 -9.10 -23.06 -64.64
CA SER A 3 -9.21 -22.92 -63.18
C SER A 3 -8.01 -22.11 -62.67
N GLY A 4 -8.21 -21.25 -61.65
CA GLY A 4 -7.35 -20.98 -60.48
C GLY A 4 -5.88 -20.52 -60.68
N SER A 5 -5.14 -19.98 -59.71
CA SER A 5 -5.37 -19.51 -58.35
C SER A 5 -4.06 -18.79 -57.96
N GLY A 6 -4.10 -17.76 -57.13
CA GLY A 6 -2.87 -17.11 -56.65
C GLY A 6 -3.07 -16.09 -55.53
N ASP A 7 -4.13 -16.23 -54.74
CA ASP A 7 -4.27 -15.49 -53.49
C ASP A 7 -3.18 -15.99 -52.52
N SER A 8 -2.14 -15.18 -52.34
CA SER A 8 -1.14 -15.37 -51.29
C SER A 8 -1.71 -14.87 -49.97
N VAL A 9 -2.71 -15.59 -49.47
CA VAL A 9 -3.14 -15.51 -48.07
C VAL A 9 -1.97 -15.98 -47.23
N THR A 10 -1.20 -15.01 -46.72
CA THR A 10 -0.18 -15.26 -45.70
C THR A 10 -0.90 -15.85 -44.51
N ARG A 11 -0.83 -17.18 -44.39
CA ARG A 11 -1.39 -17.97 -43.30
C ARG A 11 -0.59 -17.63 -42.04
N ARG A 12 -0.94 -16.51 -41.39
CA ARG A 12 -0.45 -16.18 -40.05
C ARG A 12 -0.81 -17.36 -39.15
N SER A 13 0.19 -17.90 -38.44
CA SER A 13 -0.02 -19.00 -37.51
C SER A 13 -0.99 -18.57 -36.42
N VAL A 14 -1.80 -19.51 -35.91
CA VAL A 14 -2.72 -19.28 -34.79
C VAL A 14 -1.99 -18.67 -33.59
N ALA A 15 -0.71 -19.03 -33.39
CA ALA A 15 0.15 -18.47 -32.35
C ALA A 15 0.42 -16.96 -32.47
N SER A 16 0.45 -16.37 -33.68
CA SER A 16 0.67 -14.93 -33.84
C SER A 16 -0.60 -14.10 -33.68
N GLN A 17 -1.78 -14.73 -33.64
CA GLN A 17 -3.03 -14.07 -33.24
C GLN A 17 -3.17 -14.02 -31.71
N PHE A 18 -2.52 -14.93 -30.97
CA PHE A 18 -2.47 -14.93 -29.50
C PHE A 18 -1.55 -13.86 -28.91
N PHE A 19 -0.59 -13.33 -29.67
CA PHE A 19 0.32 -12.27 -29.20
C PHE A 19 -0.11 -10.85 -29.57
N THR A 20 -1.17 -10.67 -30.36
CA THR A 20 -1.60 -9.34 -30.84
C THR A 20 -3.01 -8.96 -30.43
N GLN A 21 -3.62 -9.69 -29.49
CA GLN A 21 -4.99 -9.41 -29.06
C GLN A 21 -5.11 -9.68 -27.55
N GLU A 22 -4.62 -8.73 -26.75
CA GLU A 22 -5.24 -8.22 -25.51
C GLU A 22 -4.28 -7.26 -24.79
N GLU A 23 -3.90 -6.18 -25.45
CA GLU A 23 -3.61 -4.92 -24.74
C GLU A 23 -4.76 -3.98 -25.09
N GLY A 24 -5.87 -4.13 -24.36
CA GLY A 24 -6.87 -3.08 -24.31
C GLY A 24 -6.23 -1.81 -23.70
N PRO A 25 -6.66 -0.61 -24.10
CA PRO A 25 -6.17 0.63 -23.50
C PRO A 25 -6.81 0.74 -22.11
N GLY A 26 -6.20 0.10 -21.12
CA GLY A 26 -6.73 0.06 -19.77
C GLY A 26 -5.64 -0.24 -18.77
N ILE A 27 -5.28 0.77 -17.98
CA ILE A 27 -4.55 0.72 -16.70
C ILE A 27 -3.03 1.03 -16.73
N ASP A 28 -2.34 1.06 -17.88
CA ASP A 28 -0.87 1.30 -17.92
C ASP A 28 -0.40 2.77 -17.89
N GLY A 29 -1.20 3.68 -17.34
CA GLY A 29 -0.86 5.11 -17.21
C GLY A 29 -0.88 5.67 -15.78
N MET A 30 -1.30 4.87 -14.80
CA MET A 30 -1.55 5.39 -13.45
C MET A 30 -0.23 5.53 -12.67
N THR A 31 0.03 6.73 -12.18
CA THR A 31 1.20 7.01 -11.34
C THR A 31 1.08 6.30 -9.99
N THR A 32 2.20 6.04 -9.31
CA THR A 32 2.20 5.47 -7.96
C THR A 32 1.39 6.32 -6.99
N SER A 33 1.47 7.66 -7.10
CA SER A 33 0.72 8.59 -6.25
C SER A 33 -0.80 8.46 -6.46
N GLU A 34 -1.27 8.46 -7.72
CA GLU A 34 -2.71 8.28 -8.00
C GLU A 34 -3.19 6.92 -7.49
N ARG A 35 -2.36 5.87 -7.65
CA ARG A 35 -2.69 4.54 -7.14
C ARG A 35 -2.84 4.52 -5.61
N VAL A 36 -1.99 5.23 -4.89
CA VAL A 36 -2.08 5.36 -3.43
C VAL A 36 -3.37 6.08 -3.03
N VAL A 37 -3.73 7.17 -3.70
CA VAL A 37 -4.98 7.91 -3.45
C VAL A 37 -6.19 7.00 -3.62
N ASP A 38 -6.27 6.24 -4.71
CA ASP A 38 -7.37 5.30 -4.96
C ASP A 38 -7.49 4.23 -3.87
N LEU A 39 -6.36 3.65 -3.44
CA LEU A 39 -6.33 2.64 -2.39
C LEU A 39 -6.73 3.22 -1.03
N LEU A 40 -6.31 4.43 -0.68
CA LEU A 40 -6.71 5.09 0.57
C LEU A 40 -8.21 5.39 0.59
N ASN A 41 -8.75 5.90 -0.52
CA ASN A 41 -10.18 6.13 -0.67
C ASN A 41 -10.98 4.82 -0.57
N GLN A 42 -10.48 3.74 -1.17
CA GLN A 42 -11.07 2.42 -1.05
C GLN A 42 -11.05 1.92 0.42
N ALA A 43 -9.91 2.05 1.10
CA ALA A 43 -9.75 1.60 2.49
C ALA A 43 -10.69 2.33 3.45
N ALA A 44 -10.95 3.62 3.22
CA ALA A 44 -11.88 4.42 4.01
C ALA A 44 -13.35 3.93 3.91
N LEU A 45 -13.73 3.34 2.77
CA LEU A 45 -15.09 2.82 2.53
C LEU A 45 -15.29 1.39 3.05
N ILE A 46 -14.21 0.63 3.24
CA ILE A 46 -14.28 -0.75 3.75
C ILE A 46 -14.54 -0.71 5.26
N THR A 47 -15.57 -1.45 5.70
CA THR A 47 -16.01 -1.47 7.11
C THR A 47 -15.48 -2.65 7.92
N ASN A 48 -14.82 -3.60 7.29
CA ASN A 48 -14.25 -4.79 7.93
C ASN A 48 -12.71 -4.82 7.82
N ASP A 49 -12.08 -5.84 8.40
CA ASP A 49 -10.62 -5.95 8.48
C ASP A 49 -9.93 -6.18 7.14
N SER A 50 -10.67 -6.44 6.04
CA SER A 50 -10.07 -6.54 4.70
C SER A 50 -9.41 -5.23 4.25
N LYS A 51 -9.77 -4.10 4.87
CA LYS A 51 -9.08 -2.81 4.65
C LYS A 51 -7.59 -2.89 4.94
N ILE A 52 -7.16 -3.76 5.87
CA ILE A 52 -5.75 -3.94 6.20
C ILE A 52 -4.96 -4.43 4.99
N THR A 53 -5.56 -5.27 4.13
CA THR A 53 -4.93 -5.73 2.88
C THR A 53 -4.69 -4.57 1.91
N VAL A 54 -5.61 -3.61 1.87
CA VAL A 54 -5.48 -2.39 1.05
C VAL A 54 -4.42 -1.46 1.63
N LEU A 55 -4.45 -1.24 2.95
CA LEU A 55 -3.45 -0.40 3.64
C LEU A 55 -2.03 -0.98 3.54
N LYS A 56 -1.87 -2.32 3.54
CA LYS A 56 -0.57 -2.97 3.28
C LYS A 56 -0.06 -2.72 1.86
N GLN A 57 -0.94 -2.64 0.87
CA GLN A 57 -0.53 -2.25 -0.48
C GLN A 57 -0.07 -0.79 -0.50
N VAL A 58 -0.78 0.11 0.17
CA VAL A 58 -0.34 1.51 0.31
C VAL A 58 1.03 1.57 0.97
N GLN A 59 1.23 0.85 2.09
CA GLN A 59 2.52 0.77 2.77
C GLN A 59 3.64 0.32 1.84
N GLU A 60 3.44 -0.73 1.06
CA GLU A 60 4.46 -1.21 0.11
C GLU A 60 4.81 -0.14 -0.94
N LEU A 61 3.80 0.59 -1.44
CA LEU A 61 4.02 1.64 -2.42
C LEU A 61 4.80 2.83 -1.84
N ILE A 62 4.46 3.29 -0.64
CA ILE A 62 5.05 4.51 -0.06
C ILE A 62 6.30 4.27 0.80
N ILE A 63 6.55 3.03 1.27
CA ILE A 63 7.77 2.71 2.04
C ILE A 63 8.85 2.09 1.16
N ASN A 64 8.48 1.28 0.17
CA ASN A 64 9.43 0.48 -0.62
C ASN A 64 9.53 0.93 -2.08
N LYS A 65 8.39 1.11 -2.78
CA LYS A 65 8.40 1.42 -4.21
C LYS A 65 8.81 2.86 -4.49
N ASP A 66 8.18 3.83 -3.83
CA ASP A 66 8.46 5.25 -3.97
C ASP A 66 8.44 5.94 -2.59
N PRO A 67 9.57 5.89 -1.86
CA PRO A 67 9.69 6.48 -0.52
C PRO A 67 9.45 7.98 -0.45
N THR A 68 9.53 8.70 -1.58
CA THR A 68 9.28 10.15 -1.62
C THR A 68 7.82 10.50 -1.32
N LEU A 69 6.92 9.51 -1.45
CA LEU A 69 5.50 9.66 -1.16
C LEU A 69 5.16 9.50 0.32
N LEU A 70 6.09 9.01 1.16
CA LEU A 70 5.81 8.68 2.56
C LEU A 70 5.29 9.89 3.34
N ASP A 71 5.98 11.04 3.27
CA ASP A 71 5.58 12.24 4.01
C ASP A 71 4.26 12.83 3.47
N ASN A 72 3.97 12.64 2.18
CA ASN A 72 2.76 13.16 1.53
C ASN A 72 1.48 12.42 1.94
N PHE A 73 1.58 11.15 2.33
CA PHE A 73 0.43 10.29 2.68
C PHE A 73 0.43 9.86 4.15
N LEU A 74 1.28 10.48 4.97
CA LEU A 74 1.48 10.08 6.35
C LEU A 74 0.19 10.25 7.15
N ASP A 75 -0.44 11.42 7.05
CA ASP A 75 -1.63 11.77 7.83
C ASP A 75 -2.82 10.86 7.49
N GLU A 76 -2.98 10.49 6.21
CA GLU A 76 -4.05 9.62 5.75
C GLU A 76 -3.95 8.22 6.34
N ILE A 77 -2.74 7.67 6.49
CA ILE A 77 -2.55 6.36 7.15
C ILE A 77 -2.73 6.49 8.67
N ILE A 78 -2.19 7.56 9.27
CA ILE A 78 -2.30 7.78 10.73
C ILE A 78 -3.75 8.00 11.16
N ALA A 79 -4.60 8.55 10.31
CA ALA A 79 -6.04 8.70 10.59
C ALA A 79 -6.72 7.37 10.99
N PHE A 80 -6.24 6.22 10.49
CA PHE A 80 -6.75 4.90 10.86
C PHE A 80 -6.42 4.48 12.31
N GLN A 81 -5.62 5.24 13.06
CA GLN A 81 -5.38 4.97 14.48
C GLN A 81 -6.65 5.06 15.33
N ALA A 82 -7.67 5.79 14.85
CA ALA A 82 -8.97 5.93 15.49
C ALA A 82 -9.98 4.85 15.06
N ASP A 83 -9.57 3.87 14.24
CA ASP A 83 -10.47 2.82 13.78
C ASP A 83 -10.91 1.92 14.94
N LYS A 84 -12.17 1.45 14.89
CA LYS A 84 -12.74 0.56 15.91
C LYS A 84 -12.06 -0.81 15.92
N SER A 85 -11.54 -1.26 14.78
CA SER A 85 -10.85 -2.54 14.67
C SER A 85 -9.49 -2.51 15.36
N ILE A 86 -9.30 -3.44 16.30
CA ILE A 86 -8.04 -3.67 17.00
C ILE A 86 -6.92 -4.00 16.00
N GLU A 87 -7.22 -4.79 14.97
CA GLU A 87 -6.23 -5.19 13.97
C GLU A 87 -5.80 -4.02 13.08
N VAL A 88 -6.71 -3.08 12.78
CA VAL A 88 -6.37 -1.84 12.06
C VAL A 88 -5.47 -0.95 12.92
N ARG A 89 -5.77 -0.76 14.20
CA ARG A 89 -4.90 0.02 15.10
C ARG A 89 -3.52 -0.61 15.28
N LYS A 90 -3.44 -1.94 15.39
CA LYS A 90 -2.17 -2.69 15.40
C LYS A 90 -1.39 -2.53 14.09
N PHE A 91 -2.09 -2.49 12.96
CA PHE A 91 -1.47 -2.19 11.67
C PHE A 91 -0.85 -0.80 11.66
N VAL A 92 -1.56 0.24 12.13
CA VAL A 92 -1.02 1.62 12.19
C VAL A 92 0.25 1.69 13.03
N ILE A 93 0.30 0.99 14.17
CA ILE A 93 1.55 0.89 14.97
C ILE A 93 2.68 0.25 14.15
N GLY A 94 2.40 -0.83 13.42
CA GLY A 94 3.37 -1.47 12.55
C GLY A 94 3.84 -0.56 11.41
N PHE A 95 2.94 0.23 10.85
CA PHE A 95 3.27 1.22 9.83
C PHE A 95 4.20 2.32 10.39
N ILE A 96 3.90 2.87 11.58
CA ILE A 96 4.77 3.85 12.26
C ILE A 96 6.18 3.29 12.45
N GLU A 97 6.29 2.02 12.84
CA GLU A 97 7.58 1.34 13.00
C GLU A 97 8.40 1.35 11.70
N GLU A 98 7.79 0.94 10.59
CA GLU A 98 8.47 0.86 9.29
C GLU A 98 8.76 2.25 8.71
N ALA A 99 7.87 3.22 8.90
CA ALA A 99 8.10 4.61 8.50
C ALA A 99 9.31 5.21 9.23
N CYS A 100 9.41 5.02 10.55
CA CYS A 100 10.54 5.52 11.34
C CYS A 100 11.86 4.78 11.06
N LYS A 101 11.82 3.51 10.64
CA LYS A 101 13.01 2.78 10.15
C LYS A 101 13.47 3.29 8.79
N ARG A 102 12.54 3.77 7.96
CA ARG A 102 12.85 4.37 6.64
C ARG A 102 13.40 5.78 6.80
N ASP A 103 12.77 6.60 7.63
CA ASP A 103 13.14 7.98 7.92
C ASP A 103 12.85 8.30 9.40
N ILE A 104 13.92 8.41 10.19
CA ILE A 104 13.81 8.61 11.64
C ILE A 104 13.32 10.01 12.01
N GLU A 105 13.42 11.00 11.11
CA GLU A 105 12.94 12.35 11.37
C GLU A 105 11.41 12.38 11.52
N LEU A 106 10.72 11.43 10.89
CA LEU A 106 9.27 11.24 11.04
C LEU A 106 8.86 10.89 12.47
N LEU A 107 9.76 10.38 13.30
CA LEU A 107 9.46 10.07 14.70
C LEU A 107 8.97 11.31 15.46
N LEU A 108 9.49 12.49 15.14
CA LEU A 108 9.04 13.75 15.78
C LEU A 108 7.56 14.04 15.48
N LYS A 109 7.10 13.70 14.26
CA LYS A 109 5.69 13.84 13.86
C LYS A 109 4.81 12.72 14.44
N LEU A 110 5.37 11.52 14.64
CA LEU A 110 4.64 10.31 14.98
C LEU A 110 4.63 9.94 16.48
N ILE A 111 5.50 10.53 17.30
CA ILE A 111 5.65 10.15 18.71
C ILE A 111 4.37 10.39 19.52
N ALA A 112 3.63 11.46 19.22
CA ALA A 112 2.35 11.75 19.86
C ALA A 112 1.31 10.66 19.55
N ASN A 113 1.23 10.23 18.29
CA ASN A 113 0.35 9.16 17.84
C ASN A 113 0.68 7.82 18.52
N LEU A 114 1.97 7.49 18.61
CA LEU A 114 2.42 6.29 19.29
C LEU A 114 2.11 6.31 20.80
N ASN A 115 2.25 7.48 21.46
CA ASN A 115 1.89 7.66 22.86
C ASN A 115 0.36 7.54 23.09
N MET A 116 -0.47 8.00 22.14
CA MET A 116 -1.91 7.75 22.19
C MET A 116 -2.22 6.26 22.10
N LEU A 117 -1.60 5.53 21.17
CA LEU A 117 -1.77 4.07 20.99
C LEU A 117 -1.21 3.25 22.16
N LEU A 118 -0.24 3.78 22.92
CA LEU A 118 0.24 3.16 24.17
C LEU A 118 -0.80 3.24 25.30
N ARG A 119 -1.77 4.16 25.19
CA ARG A 119 -2.86 4.37 26.14
C ARG A 119 -4.19 3.81 25.61
N ASP A 120 -4.14 2.94 24.60
CA ASP A 120 -5.32 2.30 24.04
C ASP A 120 -6.07 1.48 25.09
N GLU A 121 -7.40 1.46 24.99
CA GLU A 121 -8.26 0.65 25.86
C GLU A 121 -8.02 -0.86 25.68
N ASN A 122 -7.55 -1.28 24.51
CA ASN A 122 -7.29 -2.67 24.21
C ASN A 122 -5.83 -3.05 24.50
N VAL A 123 -5.65 -4.00 25.43
CA VAL A 123 -4.32 -4.47 25.86
C VAL A 123 -3.46 -5.05 24.73
N ASN A 124 -4.04 -5.57 23.65
CA ASN A 124 -3.26 -6.10 22.54
C ASN A 124 -2.67 -4.99 21.66
N VAL A 125 -3.35 -3.84 21.56
CA VAL A 125 -2.82 -2.63 20.92
C VAL A 125 -1.66 -2.10 21.75
N VAL A 126 -1.85 -1.97 23.07
CA VAL A 126 -0.79 -1.54 24.01
C VAL A 126 0.44 -2.44 23.93
N LYS A 127 0.27 -3.78 23.94
CA LYS A 127 1.38 -4.73 23.78
C LYS A 127 2.15 -4.50 22.47
N LYS A 128 1.44 -4.28 21.36
CA LYS A 128 2.08 -3.99 20.06
C LYS A 128 2.82 -2.66 20.10
N ALA A 129 2.26 -1.61 20.73
CA ALA A 129 2.92 -0.32 20.91
C ALA A 129 4.22 -0.45 21.71
N ILE A 130 4.22 -1.21 22.82
CA ILE A 130 5.43 -1.47 23.62
C ILE A 130 6.52 -2.17 22.79
N LEU A 131 6.15 -3.19 22.03
CA LEU A 131 7.09 -3.91 21.17
C LEU A 131 7.71 -2.99 20.11
N THR A 132 6.90 -2.14 19.48
CA THR A 132 7.36 -1.17 18.49
C THR A 132 8.25 -0.09 19.12
N MET A 133 7.89 0.47 20.28
CA MET A 133 8.77 1.40 21.01
C MET A 133 10.12 0.78 21.36
N THR A 134 10.16 -0.52 21.68
CA THR A 134 11.43 -1.22 21.96
C THR A 134 12.36 -1.24 20.73
N GLN A 135 11.78 -1.30 19.52
CA GLN A 135 12.56 -1.20 18.28
C GLN A 135 12.99 0.25 18.03
N LEU A 136 12.04 1.19 18.12
CA LEU A 136 12.30 2.59 17.79
C LEU A 136 13.23 3.30 18.77
N TYR A 137 13.20 2.94 20.06
CA TYR A 137 14.10 3.53 21.06
C TYR A 137 15.58 3.35 20.69
N LYS A 138 15.93 2.18 20.14
CA LYS A 138 17.32 1.90 19.70
C LYS A 138 17.71 2.75 18.50
N VAL A 139 16.78 2.97 17.57
CA VAL A 139 17.02 3.75 16.35
C VAL A 139 17.06 5.24 16.66
N ALA A 140 16.24 5.73 17.58
CA ALA A 140 16.16 7.15 17.94
C ALA A 140 17.34 7.66 18.78
N LEU A 141 18.07 6.76 19.46
CA LEU A 141 19.21 7.11 20.31
C LEU A 141 20.56 7.05 19.57
N GLN A 142 20.60 6.46 18.36
CA GLN A 142 21.80 6.38 17.53
C GLN A 142 22.19 7.75 16.96
#